data_AF-A0A6L3KL60-F1
#
_entry.id   AF-A0A6L3KL60-F1
#
_cell.length_a   1.000
_cell.length_b   1.000
_cell.length_c   1.000
_cell.angle_alpha   90.00
_cell.angle_beta   90.00
_cell.angle_gamma   90.00
#
_symmetry.space_group_name_H-M   'P 1'
#
loop_
_entity.id
_entity.type
_entity.pdbx_description
1 polymer ?
#
loop_
_entity_poly.entity_id
_entity_poly.type
_entity_poly.pdbx_seq_one_letter_code
_entity_poly.pdbx_strand_id
1 'polypeptide(L)'
;MFVTLTYSVYMKENRDISIKIRLTEAEKEQLLQRSKEEGKSLSSFIRESALKGRSISKTDVQMIYELRKIGANINQLAKHINTLPSDENILYSF
;
A
#
# COMPACT_ATOMS: atom_id res chain seq x y z
N MET A 1 -19.74 -23.75 -34.58
CA MET A 1 -19.10 -23.95 -33.26
C MET A 1 -18.04 -22.91 -32.92
N PHE A 2 -17.27 -22.37 -33.89
CA PHE A 2 -16.32 -21.28 -33.65
C PHE A 2 -16.98 -19.90 -33.41
N VAL A 3 -18.10 -19.59 -34.09
CA VAL A 3 -18.80 -18.30 -33.97
C VAL A 3 -19.50 -18.12 -32.60
N THR A 4 -19.99 -19.20 -32.00
CA THR A 4 -20.62 -19.17 -30.67
C THR A 4 -19.61 -18.94 -29.54
N LEU A 5 -18.38 -19.41 -29.70
CA LEU A 5 -17.33 -19.29 -28.69
C LEU A 5 -16.79 -17.85 -28.61
N THR A 6 -16.69 -17.14 -29.75
CA THR A 6 -16.27 -15.74 -29.77
C THR A 6 -17.33 -14.81 -29.16
N TYR A 7 -18.62 -15.10 -29.31
CA TYR A 7 -19.71 -14.30 -28.73
C TYR A 7 -19.73 -14.39 -27.19
N SER A 8 -19.47 -15.57 -26.62
CA SER A 8 -19.42 -15.77 -25.16
C SER A 8 -18.20 -15.10 -24.52
N VAL A 9 -17.09 -14.95 -25.25
CA VAL A 9 -15.89 -14.21 -24.78
C VAL A 9 -16.12 -12.69 -24.78
N TYR A 10 -17.05 -12.21 -25.61
CA TYR A 10 -17.37 -10.77 -25.75
C TYR A 10 -18.54 -10.29 -24.88
N MET A 11 -19.25 -11.17 -24.18
CA MET A 11 -20.18 -10.76 -23.13
C MET A 11 -19.41 -10.52 -21.84
N LYS A 12 -18.78 -9.35 -21.75
CA LYS A 12 -18.34 -8.75 -20.48
C LYS A 12 -19.54 -8.79 -19.54
N GLU A 13 -19.48 -9.56 -18.46
CA GLU A 13 -20.59 -9.74 -17.51
C GLU A 13 -21.30 -8.41 -17.26
N ASN A 14 -22.56 -8.32 -17.69
CA ASN A 14 -23.36 -7.14 -17.45
C ASN A 14 -23.62 -7.04 -15.95
N ARG A 15 -23.14 -5.95 -15.36
CA ARG A 15 -23.25 -5.69 -13.92
C ARG A 15 -24.57 -4.98 -13.68
N ASP A 16 -25.66 -5.75 -13.72
CA ASP A 16 -27.03 -5.21 -13.66
C ASP A 16 -27.52 -4.96 -12.23
N ILE A 17 -26.80 -5.47 -11.22
CA ILE A 17 -27.13 -5.28 -9.81
C ILE A 17 -26.51 -3.98 -9.32
N SER A 18 -27.36 -3.07 -8.80
CA SER A 18 -26.94 -1.80 -8.20
C SER A 18 -27.18 -1.80 -6.68
N ILE A 19 -26.23 -1.25 -5.94
CA ILE A 19 -26.32 -1.05 -4.49
C ILE A 19 -26.40 0.46 -4.24
N LYS A 20 -27.47 0.91 -3.58
CA LYS A 20 -27.60 2.30 -3.16
C LYS A 20 -27.02 2.46 -1.75
N ILE A 21 -26.03 3.33 -1.61
CA ILE A 21 -25.44 3.70 -0.32
C ILE A 21 -25.85 5.14 0.04
N ARG A 22 -26.12 5.38 1.33
CA ARG A 22 -26.34 6.73 1.84
C ARG A 22 -24.99 7.30 2.26
N LEU A 23 -24.71 8.52 1.83
CA LEU A 23 -23.47 9.23 2.10
C LEU A 23 -23.84 10.67 2.46
N THR A 24 -23.07 11.25 3.36
CA THR A 24 -23.02 12.71 3.53
C THR A 24 -22.26 13.35 2.37
N GLU A 25 -22.40 14.66 2.19
CA GLU A 25 -21.68 15.39 1.13
C GLU A 25 -20.16 15.28 1.29
N ALA A 26 -19.67 15.36 2.51
CA ALA A 26 -18.24 15.22 2.83
C ALA A 26 -17.69 13.83 2.45
N GLU A 27 -18.42 12.75 2.77
CA GLU A 27 -17.99 11.39 2.41
C GLU A 27 -17.98 11.17 0.89
N LYS A 28 -18.97 11.74 0.19
CA LYS A 28 -19.01 11.68 -1.27
C LYS A 28 -17.79 12.37 -1.89
N GLU A 29 -17.42 13.55 -1.39
CA GLU A 29 -16.26 14.29 -1.89
C GLU A 29 -14.95 13.55 -1.62
N GLN A 30 -14.79 12.97 -0.43
CA GLN A 30 -13.63 12.13 -0.10
C GLN A 30 -13.51 10.92 -1.03
N LEU A 31 -14.61 10.25 -1.34
CA LEU A 31 -14.60 9.10 -2.27
C LEU A 31 -14.25 9.53 -3.70
N LEU A 32 -14.76 10.67 -4.16
CA LEU A 32 -14.42 11.25 -5.46
C LEU A 32 -12.94 11.61 -5.55
N GLN A 33 -12.39 12.20 -4.51
CA GLN A 33 -10.98 12.59 -4.45
C GLN A 33 -10.06 11.36 -4.48
N ARG A 34 -10.32 10.36 -3.63
CA ARG A 34 -9.54 9.10 -3.63
C ARG A 34 -9.66 8.35 -4.95
N SER A 35 -10.84 8.34 -5.56
CA SER A 35 -11.05 7.73 -6.88
C SER A 35 -10.22 8.43 -7.96
N LYS A 36 -10.10 9.76 -7.91
CA LYS A 36 -9.26 10.55 -8.84
C LYS A 36 -7.77 10.28 -8.62
N GLU A 37 -7.33 10.22 -7.37
CA GLU A 37 -5.95 9.90 -7.01
C GLU A 37 -5.52 8.53 -7.54
N GLU A 38 -6.40 7.53 -7.49
CA GLU A 38 -6.14 6.21 -8.07
C GLU A 38 -6.39 6.14 -9.60
N GLY A 39 -6.87 7.20 -10.23
CA GLY A 39 -7.17 7.24 -11.67
C GLY A 39 -8.29 6.29 -12.10
N LYS A 40 -9.17 5.90 -11.17
CA LYS A 40 -10.27 4.94 -11.41
C LYS A 40 -11.62 5.63 -11.40
N SER A 41 -12.62 4.99 -12.02
CA SER A 41 -14.01 5.40 -11.83
C SER A 41 -14.49 5.09 -10.42
N LEU A 42 -15.38 5.93 -9.89
CA LEU A 42 -15.92 5.80 -8.54
C LEU A 42 -16.49 4.39 -8.28
N SER A 43 -17.22 3.83 -9.25
CA SER A 43 -17.80 2.49 -9.17
C SER A 43 -16.76 1.37 -9.20
N SER A 44 -15.61 1.58 -9.84
CA SER A 44 -14.50 0.62 -9.80
C SER A 44 -13.76 0.71 -8.47
N PHE A 45 -13.52 1.94 -7.99
CA PHE A 45 -12.85 2.22 -6.73
C PHE A 45 -13.62 1.67 -5.52
N ILE A 46 -14.92 1.95 -5.42
CA ILE A 46 -15.78 1.44 -4.34
C ILE A 46 -15.81 -0.09 -4.35
N ARG A 47 -15.92 -0.70 -5.52
CA ARG A 47 -15.97 -2.15 -5.66
C ARG A 47 -14.66 -2.80 -5.27
N GLU A 48 -13.54 -2.25 -5.75
CA GLU A 48 -12.23 -2.78 -5.42
C GLU A 48 -11.96 -2.64 -3.92
N SER A 49 -12.29 -1.50 -3.33
CA SER A 49 -12.19 -1.26 -1.89
C SER A 49 -13.07 -2.21 -1.07
N ALA A 50 -14.32 -2.44 -1.50
CA ALA A 50 -15.28 -3.28 -0.79
C ALA A 50 -15.01 -4.79 -0.96
N LEU A 51 -14.55 -5.23 -2.13
CA LEU A 51 -14.34 -6.66 -2.42
C LEU A 51 -12.91 -7.14 -2.13
N LYS A 52 -11.87 -6.32 -2.37
CA LYS A 52 -10.49 -6.75 -2.12
C LYS A 52 -10.05 -6.57 -0.68
N GLY A 53 -10.78 -5.79 0.13
CA GLY A 53 -10.26 -5.31 1.41
C GLY A 53 -8.97 -4.51 1.21
N ARG A 54 -8.33 -4.02 2.28
CA ARG A 54 -7.03 -3.33 2.15
C ARG A 54 -6.03 -4.27 1.48
N SER A 55 -5.77 -4.04 0.20
CA SER A 55 -4.73 -4.72 -0.54
C SER A 55 -3.41 -4.14 -0.02
N ILE A 56 -2.85 -4.74 1.03
CA ILE A 56 -1.47 -4.49 1.45
C ILE A 56 -0.64 -4.72 0.19
N SER A 57 -0.14 -3.63 -0.39
CA SER A 57 0.48 -3.70 -1.69
C SER A 57 1.78 -4.49 -1.54
N LYS A 58 2.18 -5.26 -2.55
CA LYS A 58 3.52 -5.89 -2.53
C LYS A 58 4.64 -4.84 -2.37
N THR A 59 4.36 -3.58 -2.74
CA THR A 59 5.21 -2.42 -2.52
C THR A 59 5.48 -2.17 -1.02
N ASP A 60 4.50 -2.39 -0.14
CA ASP A 60 4.68 -2.23 1.31
C ASP A 60 5.70 -3.23 1.86
N VAL A 61 5.72 -4.47 1.36
CA VAL A 61 6.65 -5.50 1.85
C VAL A 61 8.10 -5.21 1.46
N GLN A 62 8.33 -4.77 0.22
CA GLN A 62 9.68 -4.36 -0.23
C GLN A 62 10.16 -3.12 0.54
N MET A 63 9.28 -2.14 0.76
CA MET A 63 9.61 -0.95 1.52
C MET A 63 9.95 -1.27 2.99
N ILE A 64 9.18 -2.17 3.64
CA ILE A 64 9.48 -2.66 4.99
C ILE A 64 10.83 -3.37 5.04
N TYR A 65 11.19 -4.14 4.00
CA TYR A 65 12.47 -4.82 3.94
C TYR A 65 13.65 -3.83 3.84
N GLU A 66 13.53 -2.79 3.03
CA GLU A 66 14.56 -1.75 2.92
C GLU A 66 14.66 -0.92 4.21
N LEU A 67 13.55 -0.58 4.86
CA LEU A 67 13.55 0.06 6.18
C LEU A 67 14.25 -0.81 7.23
N ARG A 68 14.05 -2.13 7.19
CA ARG A 68 14.72 -3.07 8.09
C ARG A 68 16.24 -3.07 7.88
N LYS A 69 16.72 -2.99 6.64
CA LYS A 69 18.16 -2.88 6.34
C LYS A 69 18.75 -1.59 6.88
N ILE A 70 18.09 -0.45 6.65
CA ILE A 70 18.53 0.85 7.17
C ILE A 70 18.62 0.80 8.70
N GLY A 71 17.58 0.28 9.37
CA GLY A 71 17.59 0.10 10.83
C GLY A 71 18.71 -0.80 11.33
N ALA A 72 19.02 -1.89 10.61
CA ALA A 72 20.13 -2.78 10.96
C ALA A 72 21.49 -2.08 10.86
N ASN A 73 21.72 -1.28 9.80
CA ASN A 73 22.95 -0.51 9.63
C ASN A 73 23.12 0.54 10.74
N ILE A 74 22.05 1.27 11.07
CA ILE A 74 22.05 2.25 12.17
C ILE A 74 22.39 1.55 13.49
N ASN A 75 21.82 0.38 13.75
CA ASN A 75 22.08 -0.37 14.97
C ASN A 75 23.55 -0.85 15.05
N GLN A 76 24.15 -1.24 13.92
CA GLN A 76 25.58 -1.59 13.87
C GLN A 76 26.46 -0.39 14.17
N LEU A 77 26.17 0.78 13.58
CA LEU A 77 26.89 2.02 13.84
C LEU A 77 26.75 2.44 15.31
N ALA A 78 25.54 2.38 15.87
CA ALA A 78 25.30 2.70 17.27
C ALA A 78 26.07 1.76 18.22
N LYS A 79 26.06 0.44 17.95
CA LYS A 79 26.87 -0.52 18.71
C LYS A 79 28.36 -0.24 18.58
N HIS A 80 28.84 0.09 17.39
CA HIS A 80 30.25 0.42 17.18
C HIS A 80 30.67 1.66 17.96
N ILE A 81 29.86 2.72 17.91
CA ILE A 81 30.09 3.96 18.68
C ILE A 81 30.07 3.65 20.19
N ASN A 82 29.14 2.82 20.65
CA ASN A 82 29.07 2.41 22.05
C ASN A 82 30.23 1.52 22.51
N THR A 83 31.00 0.95 21.57
CA THR A 83 32.24 0.20 21.86
C THR A 83 33.50 1.06 21.75
N LEU A 84 33.40 2.28 21.22
CA LEU A 84 34.52 3.20 21.27
C LEU A 84 34.73 3.61 22.74
N PRO A 85 35.98 3.61 23.22
CA PRO A 85 36.26 4.13 24.54
C PRO A 85 35.82 5.60 24.55
N SER A 86 34.94 5.98 25.48
CA SER A 86 34.73 7.38 25.79
C SER A 86 36.08 7.95 26.22
N ASP A 87 36.46 9.08 25.62
CA ASP A 87 37.72 9.81 25.89
C ASP A 87 37.93 10.17 27.39
N GLU A 88 36.95 9.88 28.25
CA GLU A 88 37.07 9.93 29.70
C GLU A 88 38.13 8.96 30.27
N ASN A 89 38.52 7.89 29.54
CA ASN A 89 39.55 6.94 30.00
C ASN A 89 40.93 7.07 29.34
N ILE A 90 41.13 7.99 28.39
CA ILE A 90 42.46 8.18 27.76
C ILE A 90 43.40 9.01 28.66
N LEU A 91 42.88 9.66 29.71
CA LEU A 91 43.71 10.44 30.64
C LEU A 91 44.45 9.61 31.71
N TYR A 92 44.24 8.29 31.80
CA TYR A 92 44.78 7.46 32.88
C TYR A 92 45.63 6.25 32.47
N SER A 93 46.01 6.13 31.20
CA SER A 93 47.00 5.13 30.79
C SER A 93 48.32 5.81 30.42
N PHE A 94 49.27 5.65 31.34
CA PHE A 94 50.70 5.98 31.30
C PHE A 94 51.37 6.07 29.92
#